data_AF-J1BCP5-F1
#
_entry.id   AF-J1BCP5-F1
#
_cell.length_a   1.000
_cell.length_b   1.000
_cell.length_c   1.000
_cell.angle_alpha   90.00
_cell.angle_beta   90.00
_cell.angle_gamma   90.00
#
_symmetry.space_group_name_H-M   'P 1'
#
loop_
_entity.id
_entity.type
_entity.pdbx_description
1 polymer ?
#
loop_
_entity_poly.entity_id
_entity_poly.type
_entity_poly.pdbx_seq_one_letter_code
_entity_poly.pdbx_strand_id
1 'polypeptide(L)'
;MTATFIGMPSAPDSHTGGWRTTVTIPEDTLRWGPSFPEGAHKTLANTQMRRNLGHATRTIRSKRALRVAEMPDWEKLRSAAEAVKFEVASRMPELLEEFERNVTARGGIVHWARDKHEANRIVADIIKSKGVTEVVKVKSMATQETNLNEYLKDQGISARETDLAEMIVQLADDMPSHIVVPAIHRNRSEVRGIFLDRMEDAPRDLSDDPTELTAAARAHLRKKFLHAKVAVSGTNMGIAETGTVSIFESEGNGRMCLTLPDTLITLMGIEKLVPRFQDVEIFSQLLPRSATGERMNPYTSMWTGVTPGDGPQEFHLILMDNGRTKVLTDPIGRQALACIRCGSCMNICPVYQHTSGHAYGSVYPGPIGAILTPQLTQGLAEDDPVHTLPFASSLCGACGEVCPVKIDIPTILIHMRARTVDVKRNLVPDVWDLALGVATPVMSNSTLWKMAGTGTKATRLFAKKGAIGALPFPASLWTRARDLPVAPKETFRQWWKRTHKDSDANAPRTDRPATGLPLASEHGMTTNTTPKEA
;
A
#
# COMPACT_ATOMS: atom_id res chain seq x y z
N MET A 1 -19.90 -30.84 47.10
CA MET A 1 -20.86 -29.85 46.57
C MET A 1 -20.14 -29.05 45.51
N THR A 2 -20.40 -29.40 44.25
CA THR A 2 -19.85 -28.76 43.05
C THR A 2 -20.47 -27.38 42.89
N ALA A 3 -19.68 -26.33 43.09
CA ALA A 3 -20.08 -24.96 42.76
C ALA A 3 -20.03 -24.82 41.23
N THR A 4 -21.18 -24.96 40.58
CA THR A 4 -21.37 -24.62 39.18
C THR A 4 -21.18 -23.10 39.04
N PHE A 5 -20.06 -22.70 38.47
CA PHE A 5 -19.81 -21.32 38.08
C PHE A 5 -20.72 -20.99 36.88
N ILE A 6 -21.87 -20.39 37.16
CA ILE A 6 -22.72 -19.77 36.13
C ILE A 6 -22.03 -18.46 35.78
N GLY A 7 -21.12 -18.50 34.81
CA GLY A 7 -20.59 -17.30 34.20
C GLY A 7 -21.76 -16.55 33.58
N MET A 8 -22.08 -15.37 34.13
CA MET A 8 -22.87 -14.40 33.39
C MET A 8 -22.12 -14.13 32.07
N PRO A 9 -22.76 -14.18 30.90
CA PRO A 9 -22.13 -13.67 29.71
C PRO A 9 -21.85 -12.18 29.98
N SER A 10 -20.59 -11.80 30.06
CA SER A 10 -20.23 -10.40 29.75
C SER A 10 -20.93 -10.13 28.43
N ALA A 11 -21.77 -9.10 28.32
CA ALA A 11 -22.36 -8.75 27.04
C ALA A 11 -21.26 -8.06 26.24
N PRO A 12 -20.50 -8.72 25.34
CA PRO A 12 -19.51 -7.99 24.59
C PRO A 12 -20.31 -7.49 23.40
N ASP A 13 -20.30 -6.19 23.11
CA ASP A 13 -20.76 -5.66 21.83
C ASP A 13 -22.26 -5.27 21.76
N SER A 14 -22.87 -4.87 22.88
CA SER A 14 -24.25 -4.35 22.86
C SER A 14 -24.35 -3.03 22.09
N HIS A 15 -23.29 -2.21 22.08
CA HIS A 15 -23.32 -0.89 21.46
C HIS A 15 -22.88 -0.90 19.99
N THR A 16 -22.14 -1.90 19.54
CA THR A 16 -21.91 -2.13 18.09
C THR A 16 -23.10 -2.81 17.39
N GLY A 17 -24.17 -3.14 18.11
CA GLY A 17 -25.31 -3.89 17.57
C GLY A 17 -24.97 -5.36 17.28
N GLY A 18 -24.06 -5.95 18.06
CA GLY A 18 -23.57 -7.31 17.85
C GLY A 18 -22.62 -7.47 16.66
N TRP A 19 -22.20 -6.35 16.04
CA TRP A 19 -21.20 -6.37 14.99
C TRP A 19 -19.82 -6.78 15.55
N ARG A 20 -19.17 -7.72 14.85
CA ARG A 20 -17.79 -8.17 15.12
C ARG A 20 -16.96 -8.12 13.85
N THR A 21 -15.64 -7.96 14.01
CA THR A 21 -14.74 -8.16 12.86
C THR A 21 -14.92 -9.57 12.30
N THR A 22 -14.81 -9.66 10.97
CA THR A 22 -14.77 -10.94 10.24
C THR A 22 -13.34 -11.27 9.79
N VAL A 23 -12.39 -10.41 10.14
CA VAL A 23 -10.98 -10.58 9.83
C VAL A 23 -10.29 -11.16 11.05
N THR A 24 -9.60 -12.28 10.87
CA THR A 24 -8.71 -12.84 11.90
C THR A 24 -7.37 -12.15 11.81
N ILE A 25 -6.81 -11.70 12.94
CA ILE A 25 -5.44 -11.16 12.98
C ILE A 25 -4.48 -12.29 12.59
N PRO A 26 -3.72 -12.13 11.49
CA PRO A 26 -2.92 -13.22 10.95
C PRO A 26 -1.55 -13.31 11.61
N GLU A 27 -0.95 -14.50 11.61
CA GLU A 27 0.46 -14.69 12.00
C GLU A 27 1.43 -14.01 11.01
N ASP A 28 1.13 -14.10 9.70
CA ASP A 28 1.88 -13.41 8.65
C ASP A 28 1.04 -12.28 8.03
N THR A 29 1.34 -11.04 8.42
CA THR A 29 0.60 -9.86 7.97
C THR A 29 0.86 -9.49 6.50
N LEU A 30 1.88 -10.07 5.87
CA LEU A 30 2.13 -9.97 4.43
C LEU A 30 1.37 -11.02 3.61
N ARG A 31 0.85 -12.07 4.25
CA ARG A 31 0.18 -13.20 3.59
C ARG A 31 -0.96 -13.73 4.46
N TRP A 32 -2.16 -13.25 4.23
CA TRP A 32 -3.31 -13.70 5.01
C TRP A 32 -4.60 -13.77 4.21
N GLY A 33 -5.52 -14.59 4.73
CA GLY A 33 -6.80 -14.84 4.07
C GLY A 33 -6.63 -15.61 2.75
N PRO A 34 -7.70 -15.63 1.94
CA PRO A 34 -7.71 -16.34 0.67
C PRO A 34 -7.00 -15.53 -0.44
N SER A 35 -6.98 -16.06 -1.65
CA SER A 35 -6.48 -15.32 -2.82
C SER A 35 -7.28 -14.03 -3.08
N PHE A 36 -6.70 -13.06 -3.80
CA PHE A 36 -7.38 -11.79 -4.08
C PHE A 36 -8.77 -11.96 -4.73
N PRO A 37 -8.98 -12.84 -5.74
CA PRO A 37 -10.30 -13.04 -6.32
C PRO A 37 -11.34 -13.49 -5.29
N GLU A 38 -10.99 -14.43 -4.42
CA GLU A 38 -11.87 -14.94 -3.37
C GLU A 38 -12.15 -13.89 -2.29
N GLY A 39 -11.12 -13.15 -1.87
CA GLY A 39 -11.24 -12.01 -0.96
C GLY A 39 -12.15 -10.92 -1.54
N ALA A 40 -11.96 -10.58 -2.82
CA ALA A 40 -12.76 -9.60 -3.52
C ALA A 40 -14.24 -10.00 -3.61
N HIS A 41 -14.56 -11.28 -3.83
CA HIS A 41 -15.96 -11.74 -3.80
C HIS A 41 -16.64 -11.48 -2.47
N LYS A 42 -15.95 -11.72 -1.35
CA LYS A 42 -16.47 -11.46 0.00
C LYS A 42 -16.65 -9.95 0.25
N THR A 43 -15.63 -9.15 -0.04
CA THR A 43 -15.68 -7.71 0.23
C THR A 43 -16.67 -6.97 -0.67
N LEU A 44 -16.87 -7.40 -1.91
CA LEU A 44 -17.84 -6.79 -2.83
C LEU A 44 -19.29 -6.90 -2.36
N ALA A 45 -19.60 -7.91 -1.52
CA ALA A 45 -20.91 -8.09 -0.90
C ALA A 45 -21.16 -7.09 0.25
N ASN A 46 -20.12 -6.49 0.84
CA ASN A 46 -20.25 -5.49 1.89
C ASN A 46 -20.56 -4.10 1.32
N THR A 47 -21.85 -3.78 1.23
CA THR A 47 -22.34 -2.51 0.65
C THR A 47 -21.98 -1.29 1.49
N GLN A 48 -22.00 -1.39 2.82
CA GLN A 48 -21.65 -0.29 3.74
C GLN A 48 -20.18 0.10 3.57
N MET A 49 -19.28 -0.87 3.62
CA MET A 49 -17.84 -0.65 3.41
C MET A 49 -17.60 -0.01 2.04
N ARG A 50 -18.22 -0.52 0.97
CA ARG A 50 -18.09 0.06 -0.38
C ARG A 50 -18.54 1.51 -0.45
N ARG A 51 -19.62 1.86 0.25
CA ARG A 51 -20.10 3.25 0.35
C ARG A 51 -19.09 4.12 1.11
N ASN A 52 -18.57 3.63 2.24
CA ASN A 52 -17.57 4.33 3.06
C ASN A 52 -16.29 4.62 2.25
N LEU A 53 -15.72 3.60 1.60
CA LEU A 53 -14.54 3.74 0.74
C LEU A 53 -14.80 4.65 -0.45
N GLY A 54 -15.91 4.49 -1.17
CA GLY A 54 -16.24 5.32 -2.33
C GLY A 54 -16.38 6.80 -1.97
N HIS A 55 -16.97 7.12 -0.81
CA HIS A 55 -17.05 8.49 -0.30
C HIS A 55 -15.68 9.03 0.11
N ALA A 56 -14.96 8.32 0.98
CA ALA A 56 -13.71 8.79 1.57
C ALA A 56 -12.62 8.99 0.50
N THR A 57 -12.42 8.01 -0.39
CA THR A 57 -11.43 8.09 -1.47
C THR A 57 -11.73 9.23 -2.45
N ARG A 58 -13.01 9.49 -2.77
CA ARG A 58 -13.43 10.62 -3.61
C ARG A 58 -13.10 11.94 -2.94
N THR A 59 -13.44 12.09 -1.66
CA THR A 59 -13.15 13.29 -0.87
C THR A 59 -11.65 13.58 -0.85
N ILE A 60 -10.81 12.57 -0.55
CA ILE A 60 -9.36 12.71 -0.52
C ILE A 60 -8.81 13.10 -1.91
N ARG A 61 -9.27 12.45 -2.97
CA ARG A 61 -8.86 12.77 -4.35
C ARG A 61 -9.22 14.20 -4.75
N SER A 62 -10.43 14.66 -4.44
CA SER A 62 -10.86 16.02 -4.72
C SER A 62 -9.99 17.04 -3.98
N LYS A 63 -9.71 16.81 -2.69
CA LYS A 63 -8.78 17.67 -1.93
C LYS A 63 -7.38 17.68 -2.53
N ARG A 64 -6.83 16.50 -2.85
CA ARG A 64 -5.51 16.37 -3.50
C ARG A 64 -5.46 17.15 -4.82
N ALA A 65 -6.47 17.02 -5.68
CA ALA A 65 -6.49 17.71 -6.96
C ALA A 65 -6.40 19.24 -6.80
N LEU A 66 -7.14 19.79 -5.83
CA LEU A 66 -7.05 21.21 -5.49
C LEU A 66 -5.64 21.60 -5.02
N ARG A 67 -5.06 20.84 -4.08
CA ARG A 67 -3.70 21.15 -3.55
C ARG A 67 -2.58 20.98 -4.56
N VAL A 68 -2.74 20.05 -5.51
CA VAL A 68 -1.79 19.86 -6.61
C VAL A 68 -1.88 21.02 -7.59
N ALA A 69 -3.09 21.48 -7.92
CA ALA A 69 -3.29 22.63 -8.80
C ALA A 69 -2.73 23.94 -8.24
N GLU A 70 -2.56 24.05 -6.92
CA GLU A 70 -1.89 25.18 -6.26
C GLU A 70 -0.37 25.21 -6.51
N MET A 71 0.25 24.13 -6.97
CA MET A 71 1.70 23.99 -7.15
C MET A 71 2.10 24.11 -8.63
N PRO A 72 2.63 25.26 -9.09
CA PRO A 72 2.98 25.46 -10.51
C PRO A 72 4.12 24.56 -11.00
N ASP A 73 4.93 24.05 -10.08
CA ASP A 73 6.11 23.22 -10.31
C ASP A 73 5.91 21.75 -9.90
N TRP A 74 4.66 21.29 -9.71
CA TRP A 74 4.34 19.95 -9.22
C TRP A 74 5.09 18.82 -9.94
N GLU A 75 5.16 18.84 -11.28
CA GLU A 75 5.86 17.81 -12.05
C GLU A 75 7.39 17.87 -11.89
N LYS A 76 7.96 19.06 -11.67
CA LYS A 76 9.38 19.22 -11.34
C LYS A 76 9.67 18.65 -9.96
N LEU A 77 8.81 18.93 -8.98
CA LEU A 77 8.90 18.40 -7.63
C LEU A 77 8.83 16.86 -7.62
N ARG A 78 7.93 16.27 -8.41
CA ARG A 78 7.84 14.80 -8.60
C ARG A 78 9.11 14.22 -9.21
N SER A 79 9.69 14.90 -10.19
CA SER A 79 10.93 14.46 -10.84
C SER A 79 12.14 14.58 -9.90
N ALA A 80 12.18 15.59 -9.03
CA ALA A 80 13.19 15.71 -7.98
C ALA A 80 13.08 14.55 -6.97
N ALA A 81 11.85 14.21 -6.55
CA ALA A 81 11.61 13.07 -5.67
C ALA A 81 12.05 11.73 -6.29
N GLU A 82 11.73 11.52 -7.57
CA GLU A 82 12.18 10.35 -8.33
C GLU A 82 13.71 10.26 -8.37
N ALA A 83 14.40 11.37 -8.65
CA ALA A 83 15.86 11.43 -8.69
C ALA A 83 16.47 11.08 -7.31
N VAL A 84 15.93 11.62 -6.22
CA VAL A 84 16.40 11.29 -4.86
C VAL A 84 16.18 9.81 -4.55
N LYS A 85 15.00 9.24 -4.85
CA LYS A 85 14.76 7.81 -4.59
C LYS A 85 15.60 6.91 -5.48
N PHE A 86 15.94 7.34 -6.70
CA PHE A 86 16.88 6.65 -7.57
C PHE A 86 18.30 6.67 -7.02
N GLU A 87 18.77 7.80 -6.51
CA GLU A 87 20.05 7.91 -5.81
C GLU A 87 20.11 6.95 -4.62
N VAL A 88 19.06 6.96 -3.78
CA VAL A 88 18.95 6.07 -2.62
C VAL A 88 19.03 4.60 -3.04
N ALA A 89 18.30 4.19 -4.08
CA ALA A 89 18.35 2.81 -4.57
C ALA A 89 19.74 2.43 -5.11
N SER A 90 20.44 3.37 -5.74
CA SER A 90 21.75 3.13 -6.38
C SER A 90 22.91 3.10 -5.38
N ARG A 91 22.79 3.82 -4.26
CA ARG A 91 23.82 4.00 -3.24
C ARG A 91 23.43 3.46 -1.86
N MET A 92 22.41 2.60 -1.81
CA MET A 92 21.77 2.17 -0.56
C MET A 92 22.76 1.65 0.49
N PRO A 93 23.74 0.77 0.16
CA PRO A 93 24.70 0.28 1.14
C PRO A 93 25.51 1.41 1.79
N GLU A 94 26.08 2.31 0.99
CA GLU A 94 26.90 3.43 1.46
C GLU A 94 26.08 4.40 2.33
N LEU A 95 24.84 4.70 1.91
CA LEU A 95 23.95 5.60 2.63
C LEU A 95 23.47 5.02 3.96
N LEU A 96 23.29 3.70 4.05
CA LEU A 96 22.93 3.06 5.32
C LEU A 96 24.10 3.09 6.31
N GLU A 97 25.33 2.81 5.86
CA GLU A 97 26.52 2.94 6.71
C GLU A 97 26.76 4.38 7.15
N GLU A 98 26.55 5.36 6.25
CA GLU A 98 26.59 6.77 6.60
C GLU A 98 25.54 7.14 7.65
N PHE A 99 24.31 6.69 7.44
CA PHE A 99 23.22 6.93 8.37
C PHE A 99 23.51 6.32 9.76
N GLU A 100 23.99 5.08 9.80
CA GLU A 100 24.38 4.41 11.05
C GLU A 100 25.46 5.17 11.81
N ARG A 101 26.54 5.58 11.11
CA ARG A 101 27.61 6.40 11.71
C ARG A 101 27.04 7.70 12.29
N ASN A 102 26.19 8.39 11.56
CA ASN A 102 25.63 9.68 11.97
C ASN A 102 24.60 9.57 13.10
N VAL A 103 23.83 8.48 13.18
CA VAL A 103 22.94 8.19 14.32
C VAL A 103 23.77 7.88 15.56
N THR A 104 24.79 7.02 15.42
CA THR A 104 25.67 6.61 16.52
C THR A 104 26.46 7.79 17.08
N ALA A 105 26.98 8.66 16.21
CA ALA A 105 27.69 9.87 16.60
C ALA A 105 26.87 10.84 17.47
N ARG A 106 25.53 10.70 17.46
CA ARG A 106 24.60 11.51 18.28
C ARG A 106 23.97 10.73 19.44
N GLY A 107 24.59 9.62 19.82
CA GLY A 107 24.17 8.82 20.98
C GLY A 107 23.00 7.87 20.71
N GLY A 108 22.59 7.69 19.45
CA GLY A 108 21.66 6.62 19.07
C GLY A 108 22.36 5.25 19.02
N ILE A 109 21.61 4.18 19.23
CA ILE A 109 22.08 2.80 19.15
C ILE A 109 21.44 2.15 17.92
N VAL A 110 22.25 1.72 16.96
CA VAL A 110 21.76 1.14 15.70
C VAL A 110 21.80 -0.39 15.77
N HIS A 111 20.73 -1.01 15.30
CA HIS A 111 20.57 -2.45 15.18
C HIS A 111 20.21 -2.81 13.75
N TRP A 112 20.75 -3.90 13.24
CA TRP A 112 20.43 -4.43 11.93
C TRP A 112 19.60 -5.71 12.06
N ALA A 113 18.50 -5.78 11.32
CA ALA A 113 17.60 -6.93 11.30
C ALA A 113 17.41 -7.43 9.87
N ARG A 114 17.73 -8.71 9.65
CA ARG A 114 17.56 -9.38 8.34
C ARG A 114 16.10 -9.55 7.98
N ASP A 115 15.25 -9.80 8.97
CA ASP A 115 13.83 -10.10 8.78
C ASP A 115 12.98 -9.61 9.95
N LYS A 116 11.66 -9.83 9.82
CA LYS A 116 10.67 -9.49 10.85
C LYS A 116 10.94 -10.17 12.21
N HIS A 117 11.46 -11.39 12.24
CA HIS A 117 11.66 -12.14 13.48
C HIS A 117 12.82 -11.54 14.28
N GLU A 118 13.93 -11.22 13.60
CA GLU A 118 15.06 -10.56 14.22
C GLU A 118 14.70 -9.15 14.72
N ALA A 119 13.96 -8.37 13.91
CA ALA A 119 13.48 -7.06 14.31
C ALA A 119 12.60 -7.13 15.58
N ASN A 120 11.62 -8.02 15.58
CA ASN A 120 10.71 -8.21 16.72
C ASN A 120 11.45 -8.64 18.00
N ARG A 121 12.42 -9.57 17.87
CA ARG A 121 13.25 -10.01 19.00
C ARG A 121 14.03 -8.84 19.60
N ILE A 122 14.71 -8.04 18.76
CA ILE A 122 15.47 -6.87 19.22
C ILE A 122 14.55 -5.90 19.98
N VAL A 123 13.37 -5.58 19.43
CA VAL A 123 12.40 -4.70 20.12
C VAL A 123 12.01 -5.26 21.48
N ALA A 124 11.64 -6.54 21.56
CA ALA A 124 11.21 -7.15 22.81
C ALA A 124 12.33 -7.21 23.85
N ASP A 125 13.57 -7.51 23.44
CA ASP A 125 14.72 -7.56 24.33
C ASP A 125 15.03 -6.18 24.91
N ILE A 126 14.96 -5.12 24.10
CA ILE A 126 15.11 -3.73 24.58
C ILE A 126 14.01 -3.41 25.60
N ILE A 127 12.74 -3.69 25.29
CA ILE A 127 11.62 -3.40 26.20
C ILE A 127 11.77 -4.15 27.53
N LYS A 128 12.10 -5.44 27.48
CA LYS A 128 12.32 -6.28 28.67
C LYS A 128 13.49 -5.76 29.52
N SER A 129 14.55 -5.25 28.89
CA SER A 129 15.68 -4.66 29.62
C SER A 129 15.29 -3.44 30.45
N LYS A 130 14.18 -2.74 30.10
CA LYS A 130 13.63 -1.61 30.86
C LYS A 130 12.67 -2.04 31.97
N GLY A 131 12.37 -3.33 32.09
CA GLY A 131 11.48 -3.87 33.13
C GLY A 131 10.03 -3.38 33.01
N VAL A 132 9.57 -3.03 31.79
CA VAL A 132 8.20 -2.57 31.55
C VAL A 132 7.39 -3.62 30.78
N THR A 133 6.08 -3.63 31.04
CA THR A 133 5.11 -4.53 30.39
C THR A 133 4.06 -3.77 29.58
N GLU A 134 4.13 -2.44 29.52
CA GLU A 134 3.28 -1.60 28.66
C GLU A 134 4.15 -0.58 27.92
N VAL A 135 3.91 -0.42 26.62
CA VAL A 135 4.56 0.56 25.76
C VAL A 135 3.53 1.32 24.94
N VAL A 136 3.83 2.56 24.57
CA VAL A 136 3.03 3.33 23.62
C VAL A 136 3.67 3.30 22.24
N LYS A 137 2.85 3.41 21.19
CA LYS A 137 3.31 3.20 19.84
C LYS A 137 2.71 4.19 18.85
N VAL A 138 3.59 4.81 18.08
CA VAL A 138 3.20 5.58 16.89
C VAL A 138 2.85 4.64 15.76
N LYS A 139 1.78 4.97 15.03
CA LYS A 139 1.38 4.25 13.82
C LYS A 139 2.57 4.02 12.88
N SER A 140 2.78 2.77 12.50
CA SER A 140 3.88 2.40 11.61
C SER A 140 3.56 1.16 10.78
N MET A 141 3.62 1.31 9.46
CA MET A 141 3.51 0.18 8.54
C MET A 141 4.61 -0.86 8.80
N ALA A 142 5.81 -0.46 9.23
CA ALA A 142 6.90 -1.40 9.49
C ALA A 142 6.57 -2.33 10.65
N THR A 143 5.99 -1.79 11.73
CA THR A 143 5.57 -2.60 12.89
C THR A 143 4.34 -3.47 12.59
N GLN A 144 3.48 -3.07 11.65
CA GLN A 144 2.39 -3.91 11.17
C GLN A 144 2.91 -5.03 10.26
N GLU A 145 3.87 -4.73 9.38
CA GLU A 145 4.56 -5.69 8.52
C GLU A 145 5.25 -6.79 9.32
N THR A 146 5.75 -6.49 10.52
CA THR A 146 6.37 -7.51 11.39
C THR A 146 5.40 -8.17 12.36
N ASN A 147 4.12 -7.76 12.38
CA ASN A 147 3.14 -8.19 13.37
C ASN A 147 3.59 -7.95 14.82
N LEU A 148 4.25 -6.81 15.06
CA LEU A 148 4.94 -6.53 16.33
C LEU A 148 4.01 -6.56 17.55
N ASN A 149 2.76 -6.07 17.43
CA ASN A 149 1.85 -5.99 18.56
C ASN A 149 1.50 -7.38 19.10
N GLU A 150 1.16 -8.33 18.22
CA GLU A 150 0.87 -9.71 18.62
C GLU A 150 2.12 -10.41 19.16
N TYR A 151 3.27 -10.22 18.51
CA TYR A 151 4.53 -10.75 19.03
C TYR A 151 4.83 -10.24 20.44
N LEU A 152 4.68 -8.93 20.71
CA LEU A 152 4.89 -8.37 22.05
C LEU A 152 3.88 -8.89 23.06
N LYS A 153 2.62 -9.06 22.66
CA LYS A 153 1.56 -9.64 23.50
C LYS A 153 1.91 -11.06 23.95
N ASP A 154 2.42 -11.89 23.04
CA ASP A 154 2.92 -13.24 23.36
C ASP A 154 4.12 -13.22 24.32
N GLN A 155 4.87 -12.11 24.35
CA GLN A 155 5.95 -11.86 25.30
C GLN A 155 5.48 -11.20 26.62
N GLY A 156 4.18 -11.04 26.83
CA GLY A 156 3.61 -10.39 28.03
C GLY A 156 3.72 -8.87 28.03
N ILE A 157 3.92 -8.23 26.87
CA ILE A 157 4.07 -6.79 26.70
C ILE A 157 2.86 -6.24 25.93
N SER A 158 2.15 -5.30 26.51
CA SER A 158 1.03 -4.60 25.88
C SER A 158 1.51 -3.38 25.10
N ALA A 159 1.42 -3.41 23.76
CA ALA A 159 1.67 -2.25 22.90
C ALA A 159 0.37 -1.49 22.62
N ARG A 160 0.30 -0.22 23.03
CA ARG A 160 -0.88 0.66 22.82
C ARG A 160 -0.67 1.57 21.63
N GLU A 161 -1.52 1.44 20.61
CA GLU A 161 -1.50 2.35 19.45
C GLU A 161 -1.98 3.76 19.87
N THR A 162 -1.28 4.78 19.40
CA THR A 162 -1.58 6.18 19.75
C THR A 162 -2.18 7.00 18.61
N ASP A 163 -2.20 6.45 17.40
CA ASP A 163 -2.96 7.02 16.28
C ASP A 163 -4.42 6.64 16.42
N LEU A 164 -5.33 7.59 16.22
CA LEU A 164 -6.76 7.35 16.45
C LEU A 164 -7.32 6.20 15.60
N ALA A 165 -6.96 6.14 14.33
CA ALA A 165 -7.48 5.13 13.42
C ALA A 165 -6.89 3.75 13.71
N GLU A 166 -5.60 3.67 14.08
CA GLU A 166 -5.00 2.41 14.55
C GLU A 166 -5.58 1.97 15.90
N MET A 167 -5.83 2.91 16.82
CA MET A 167 -6.45 2.60 18.10
C MET A 167 -7.86 2.02 17.89
N ILE A 168 -8.66 2.59 16.98
CA ILE A 168 -9.97 2.05 16.61
C ILE A 168 -9.84 0.61 16.09
N VAL A 169 -8.88 0.36 15.19
CA VAL A 169 -8.62 -0.98 14.64
C VAL A 169 -8.18 -1.95 15.73
N GLN A 170 -7.29 -1.53 16.64
CA GLN A 170 -6.81 -2.32 17.76
C GLN A 170 -7.93 -2.67 18.76
N LEU A 171 -8.77 -1.69 19.14
CA LEU A 171 -9.90 -1.93 20.04
C LEU A 171 -10.95 -2.87 19.44
N ALA A 172 -11.08 -2.87 18.11
CA ALA A 172 -12.02 -3.72 17.39
C ALA A 172 -11.47 -5.12 17.05
N ASP A 173 -10.24 -5.45 17.47
CA ASP A 173 -9.51 -6.67 17.08
C ASP A 173 -9.49 -6.87 15.54
N ASP A 174 -9.37 -5.78 14.78
CA ASP A 174 -9.53 -5.75 13.32
C ASP A 174 -8.19 -5.56 12.59
N MET A 175 -8.20 -5.61 11.25
CA MET A 175 -7.04 -5.29 10.41
C MET A 175 -7.19 -3.93 9.70
N PRO A 176 -6.09 -3.19 9.47
CA PRO A 176 -6.13 -1.95 8.72
C PRO A 176 -6.52 -2.21 7.26
N SER A 177 -7.41 -1.39 6.72
CA SER A 177 -7.82 -1.47 5.31
C SER A 177 -7.10 -0.47 4.41
N HIS A 178 -6.43 0.53 4.98
CA HIS A 178 -5.76 1.59 4.24
C HIS A 178 -4.46 2.04 4.92
N ILE A 179 -3.43 2.36 4.14
CA ILE A 179 -2.10 2.75 4.65
C ILE A 179 -2.13 4.06 5.43
N VAL A 180 -2.83 5.10 4.95
CA VAL A 180 -2.94 6.41 5.64
C VAL A 180 -4.09 6.49 6.65
N VAL A 181 -5.27 5.94 6.33
CA VAL A 181 -6.49 6.01 7.16
C VAL A 181 -6.99 4.58 7.50
N PRO A 182 -6.31 3.85 8.40
CA PRO A 182 -6.54 2.42 8.70
C PRO A 182 -8.01 1.99 8.79
N ALA A 183 -8.80 2.76 9.55
CA ALA A 183 -10.21 2.54 9.84
C ALA A 183 -11.18 3.11 8.78
N ILE A 184 -10.74 3.44 7.55
CA ILE A 184 -11.60 4.06 6.50
C ILE A 184 -12.87 3.26 6.17
N HIS A 185 -12.88 1.96 6.47
CA HIS A 185 -14.02 1.09 6.25
C HIS A 185 -15.09 1.22 7.35
N ARG A 186 -14.80 1.86 8.48
CA ARG A 186 -15.70 2.09 9.62
C ARG A 186 -16.38 3.45 9.54
N ASN A 187 -17.66 3.48 9.90
CA ASN A 187 -18.41 4.72 10.07
C ASN A 187 -18.39 5.19 11.55
N ARG A 188 -18.84 6.42 11.79
CA ARG A 188 -18.76 7.05 13.12
C ARG A 188 -19.60 6.34 14.18
N SER A 189 -20.76 5.83 13.80
CA SER A 189 -21.63 5.10 14.73
C SER A 189 -21.02 3.75 15.12
N GLU A 190 -20.30 3.07 14.21
CA GLU A 190 -19.48 1.89 14.54
C GLU A 190 -18.34 2.26 15.51
N VAL A 191 -17.62 3.36 15.24
CA VAL A 191 -16.53 3.85 16.11
C VAL A 191 -17.03 4.16 17.52
N ARG A 192 -18.18 4.83 17.64
CA ARG A 192 -18.85 5.09 18.91
C ARG A 192 -19.13 3.79 19.68
N GLY A 193 -19.69 2.79 19.00
CA GLY A 193 -19.97 1.48 19.60
C GLY A 193 -18.71 0.80 20.12
N ILE A 194 -17.63 0.81 19.32
CA ILE A 194 -16.32 0.28 19.72
C ILE A 194 -15.82 0.99 20.98
N PHE A 195 -15.89 2.32 21.04
CA PHE A 195 -15.43 3.07 22.21
C PHE A 195 -16.23 2.71 23.47
N LEU A 196 -17.56 2.67 23.38
CA LEU A 196 -18.42 2.30 24.51
C LEU A 196 -18.18 0.85 25.00
N ASP A 197 -17.88 -0.07 24.10
CA ASP A 197 -17.70 -1.49 24.42
C ASP A 197 -16.27 -1.86 24.84
N ARG A 198 -15.26 -1.05 24.51
CA ARG A 198 -13.84 -1.41 24.63
C ARG A 198 -12.97 -0.38 25.35
N MET A 199 -13.46 0.84 25.57
CA MET A 199 -12.79 1.83 26.42
C MET A 199 -13.56 1.94 27.74
N GLU A 200 -12.96 1.42 28.81
CA GLU A 200 -13.58 1.41 30.15
C GLU A 200 -13.94 2.82 30.66
N ASP A 201 -13.24 3.84 30.19
CA ASP A 201 -13.42 5.24 30.55
C ASP A 201 -14.17 6.07 29.50
N ALA A 202 -14.81 5.44 28.51
CA ALA A 202 -15.70 6.13 27.57
C ALA A 202 -16.93 6.70 28.30
N PRO A 203 -17.34 7.96 28.03
CA PRO A 203 -18.59 8.51 28.55
C PRO A 203 -19.79 7.67 28.10
N ARG A 204 -20.68 7.31 29.01
CA ARG A 204 -21.84 6.44 28.70
C ARG A 204 -22.83 7.08 27.72
N ASP A 205 -22.87 8.40 27.69
CA ASP A 205 -23.70 9.24 26.84
C ASP A 205 -22.98 9.73 25.58
N LEU A 206 -21.78 9.20 25.28
CA LEU A 206 -20.98 9.56 24.10
C LEU A 206 -21.85 9.52 22.82
N SER A 207 -21.82 10.58 22.01
CA SER A 207 -22.50 10.62 20.71
C SER A 207 -21.59 10.14 19.56
N ASP A 208 -22.08 10.18 18.31
CA ASP A 208 -21.27 9.93 17.12
C ASP A 208 -20.75 11.23 16.45
N ASP A 209 -20.82 12.36 17.17
CA ASP A 209 -20.18 13.61 16.77
C ASP A 209 -18.65 13.45 16.74
N PRO A 210 -17.96 13.87 15.66
CA PRO A 210 -16.51 13.75 15.56
C PRO A 210 -15.72 14.42 16.69
N THR A 211 -16.20 15.54 17.20
CA THR A 211 -15.52 16.32 18.25
C THR A 211 -15.58 15.56 19.57
N GLU A 212 -16.74 15.00 19.90
CA GLU A 212 -16.90 14.18 21.11
C GLU A 212 -16.09 12.88 21.05
N LEU A 213 -16.14 12.17 19.91
CA LEU A 213 -15.36 10.94 19.71
C LEU A 213 -13.86 11.21 19.84
N THR A 214 -13.35 12.26 19.21
CA THR A 214 -11.93 12.63 19.29
C THR A 214 -11.54 13.11 20.68
N ALA A 215 -12.42 13.82 21.39
CA ALA A 215 -12.19 14.21 22.78
C ALA A 215 -12.09 13.01 23.73
N ALA A 216 -12.98 12.02 23.58
CA ALA A 216 -12.95 10.78 24.35
C ALA A 216 -11.65 9.99 24.10
N ALA A 217 -11.28 9.79 22.83
CA ALA A 217 -10.03 9.13 22.47
C ALA A 217 -8.80 9.85 23.03
N ARG A 218 -8.77 11.19 22.95
CA ARG A 218 -7.69 12.01 23.52
C ARG A 218 -7.58 11.86 25.03
N ALA A 219 -8.70 11.86 25.75
CA ALA A 219 -8.72 11.69 27.20
C ALA A 219 -8.18 10.30 27.61
N HIS A 220 -8.57 9.26 26.87
CA HIS A 220 -8.09 7.89 27.05
C HIS A 220 -6.58 7.77 26.82
N LEU A 221 -6.10 8.23 25.66
CA LEU A 221 -4.68 8.14 25.28
C LEU A 221 -3.76 8.96 26.20
N ARG A 222 -4.22 10.13 26.68
CA ARG A 222 -3.42 10.99 27.58
C ARG A 222 -2.99 10.26 28.85
N LYS A 223 -3.83 9.39 29.42
CA LYS A 223 -3.45 8.58 30.59
C LYS A 223 -2.30 7.64 30.25
N LYS A 224 -2.35 6.99 29.08
CA LYS A 224 -1.31 6.07 28.62
C LYS A 224 0.04 6.77 28.40
N PHE A 225 0.03 7.94 27.77
CA PHE A 225 1.24 8.74 27.55
C PHE A 225 1.97 9.12 28.84
N LEU A 226 1.23 9.45 29.92
CA LEU A 226 1.83 9.89 31.18
C LEU A 226 2.50 8.77 31.99
N HIS A 227 2.24 7.51 31.66
CA HIS A 227 2.77 6.36 32.38
C HIS A 227 3.79 5.54 31.57
N ALA A 228 3.81 5.68 30.25
CA ALA A 228 4.68 4.89 29.38
C ALA A 228 6.13 5.41 29.40
N LYS A 229 7.06 4.54 29.82
CA LYS A 229 8.51 4.83 29.81
C LYS A 229 9.19 4.50 28.49
N VAL A 230 8.57 3.64 27.67
CA VAL A 230 9.09 3.22 26.38
C VAL A 230 8.08 3.53 25.29
N ALA A 231 8.56 4.15 24.22
CA ALA A 231 7.81 4.33 22.98
C ALA A 231 8.42 3.50 21.85
N VAL A 232 7.54 3.00 20.99
CA VAL A 232 7.91 2.41 19.70
C VAL A 232 7.40 3.31 18.58
N SER A 233 8.22 3.59 17.58
CA SER A 233 7.83 4.35 16.41
C SER A 233 8.25 3.66 15.11
N GLY A 234 7.61 4.09 14.03
CA GLY A 234 8.20 3.98 12.70
C GLY A 234 8.88 5.30 12.31
N THR A 235 9.13 5.42 11.02
CA THR A 235 9.61 6.66 10.42
C THR A 235 9.05 6.81 9.01
N ASN A 236 8.90 8.06 8.57
CA ASN A 236 8.66 8.38 7.17
C ASN A 236 9.98 8.45 6.40
N MET A 237 11.02 9.07 6.99
CA MET A 237 12.35 9.20 6.38
C MET A 237 13.48 9.17 7.42
N GLY A 238 14.58 8.51 7.07
CA GLY A 238 15.88 8.67 7.72
C GLY A 238 16.81 9.50 6.84
N ILE A 239 17.45 10.52 7.40
CA ILE A 239 18.34 11.43 6.66
C ILE A 239 19.78 10.95 6.87
N ALA A 240 20.41 10.43 5.82
CA ALA A 240 21.73 9.81 5.91
C ALA A 240 22.79 10.78 6.46
N GLU A 241 22.92 11.98 5.88
CA GLU A 241 23.96 12.96 6.26
C GLU A 241 23.87 13.45 7.71
N THR A 242 22.67 13.40 8.32
CA THR A 242 22.44 13.98 9.66
C THR A 242 21.97 12.96 10.68
N GLY A 243 21.87 11.66 10.36
CA GLY A 243 21.34 10.68 11.30
C GLY A 243 19.96 11.03 11.86
N THR A 244 19.21 11.88 11.16
CA THR A 244 17.92 12.43 11.63
C THR A 244 16.80 11.50 11.20
N VAL A 245 15.79 11.35 12.04
CA VAL A 245 14.58 10.60 11.72
C VAL A 245 13.39 11.53 11.74
N SER A 246 12.39 11.27 10.88
CA SER A 246 11.21 12.13 10.78
C SER A 246 9.90 11.34 10.73
N ILE A 247 8.87 11.90 11.36
CA ILE A 247 7.49 11.43 11.27
C ILE A 247 6.55 12.56 10.86
N PHE A 248 5.56 12.22 10.05
CA PHE A 248 4.53 13.13 9.53
C PHE A 248 3.18 12.64 10.00
N GLU A 249 2.49 13.46 10.78
CA GLU A 249 1.23 13.06 11.42
C GLU A 249 0.19 14.19 11.38
N SER A 250 -1.05 13.85 11.72
CA SER A 250 -2.18 14.79 11.73
C SER A 250 -2.67 15.15 13.13
N GLU A 251 -2.27 14.39 14.16
CA GLU A 251 -2.90 14.43 15.48
C GLU A 251 -1.96 14.90 16.61
N GLY A 252 -0.64 14.84 16.39
CA GLY A 252 0.38 15.24 17.39
C GLY A 252 0.68 14.18 18.45
N ASN A 253 0.06 13.00 18.33
CA ASN A 253 0.22 11.86 19.23
C ASN A 253 1.62 11.22 19.10
N GLY A 254 2.16 11.21 17.89
CA GLY A 254 3.52 10.79 17.60
C GLY A 254 4.54 11.63 18.34
N ARG A 255 4.40 12.96 18.32
CA ARG A 255 5.25 13.86 19.11
C ARG A 255 5.24 13.52 20.60
N MET A 256 4.09 13.16 21.19
CA MET A 256 4.04 12.76 22.60
C MET A 256 4.87 11.50 22.90
N CYS A 257 4.93 10.55 21.95
CA CYS A 257 5.82 9.39 22.04
C CYS A 257 7.32 9.76 21.97
N LEU A 258 7.65 10.92 21.41
CA LEU A 258 9.02 11.41 21.24
C LEU A 258 9.45 12.39 22.34
N THR A 259 8.57 12.73 23.30
CA THR A 259 8.87 13.73 24.34
C THR A 259 8.69 13.23 25.76
N LEU A 260 7.76 12.29 25.99
CA LEU A 260 7.42 11.82 27.35
C LEU A 260 8.18 10.54 27.75
N PRO A 261 8.35 9.54 26.88
CA PRO A 261 9.05 8.31 27.24
C PRO A 261 10.57 8.49 27.33
N ASP A 262 11.19 7.76 28.26
CA ASP A 262 12.64 7.78 28.49
C ASP A 262 13.41 7.03 27.40
N THR A 263 12.81 5.99 26.81
CA THR A 263 13.41 5.17 25.74
C THR A 263 12.54 5.21 24.49
N LEU A 264 13.16 5.46 23.34
CA LEU A 264 12.53 5.41 22.03
C LEU A 264 13.14 4.31 21.17
N ILE A 265 12.29 3.45 20.60
CA ILE A 265 12.68 2.41 19.64
C ILE A 265 12.03 2.72 18.30
N THR A 266 12.82 2.96 17.26
CA THR A 266 12.33 3.19 15.90
C THR A 266 12.63 2.01 14.99
N LEU A 267 11.57 1.42 14.42
CA LEU A 267 11.68 0.38 13.40
C LEU A 267 11.56 0.99 12.00
N MET A 268 12.63 0.89 11.21
CA MET A 268 12.74 1.49 9.88
C MET A 268 13.09 0.43 8.84
N GLY A 269 12.32 0.37 7.74
CA GLY A 269 12.76 -0.35 6.54
C GLY A 269 13.93 0.37 5.86
N ILE A 270 14.93 -0.38 5.40
CA ILE A 270 16.17 0.19 4.82
C ILE A 270 15.93 1.10 3.60
N GLU A 271 14.76 1.03 2.96
CA GLU A 271 14.41 1.83 1.78
C GLU A 271 14.01 3.28 2.11
N LYS A 272 13.80 3.61 3.38
CA LYS A 272 13.24 4.90 3.83
C LYS A 272 14.24 6.05 3.89
N LEU A 273 15.46 5.86 3.40
CA LEU A 273 16.46 6.91 3.41
C LEU A 273 16.14 8.06 2.44
N VAL A 274 16.66 9.23 2.80
CA VAL A 274 17.01 10.34 1.92
C VAL A 274 18.48 10.70 2.18
N PRO A 275 19.28 11.06 1.16
CA PRO A 275 20.70 11.34 1.35
C PRO A 275 20.95 12.58 2.20
N ARG A 276 20.33 13.71 1.81
CA ARG A 276 20.60 15.05 2.36
C ARG A 276 19.40 15.60 3.11
N PHE A 277 19.60 16.45 4.11
CA PHE A 277 18.51 17.08 4.87
C PHE A 277 17.66 17.97 3.97
N GLN A 278 18.27 18.63 2.98
CA GLN A 278 17.54 19.42 1.99
C GLN A 278 16.55 18.56 1.18
N ASP A 279 16.82 17.27 0.96
CA ASP A 279 15.90 16.39 0.22
C ASP A 279 14.57 16.18 0.97
N VAL A 280 14.54 16.40 2.29
CA VAL A 280 13.32 16.35 3.12
C VAL A 280 12.28 17.35 2.64
N GLU A 281 12.70 18.51 2.12
CA GLU A 281 11.82 19.55 1.60
C GLU A 281 10.91 18.99 0.48
N ILE A 282 11.48 18.18 -0.41
CA ILE A 282 10.77 17.59 -1.55
C ILE A 282 9.61 16.72 -1.06
N PHE A 283 9.91 15.80 -0.14
CA PHE A 283 8.91 14.86 0.36
C PHE A 283 7.90 15.51 1.31
N SER A 284 8.32 16.53 2.07
CA SER A 284 7.43 17.30 2.95
C SER A 284 6.36 18.07 2.18
N GLN A 285 6.64 18.45 0.93
CA GLN A 285 5.65 19.06 0.04
C GLN A 285 4.75 18.03 -0.65
N LEU A 286 5.33 16.90 -1.07
CA LEU A 286 4.61 15.85 -1.83
C LEU A 286 3.68 15.01 -0.95
N LEU A 287 4.14 14.58 0.23
CA LEU A 287 3.46 13.61 1.08
C LEU A 287 2.08 14.09 1.55
N PRO A 288 1.93 15.23 2.26
CA PRO A 288 0.62 15.71 2.74
C PRO A 288 -0.38 15.95 1.61
N ARG A 289 0.08 16.57 0.50
CA ARG A 289 -0.76 16.84 -0.67
C ARG A 289 -1.29 15.56 -1.29
N SER A 290 -0.43 14.54 -1.36
CA SER A 290 -0.76 13.24 -1.94
C SER A 290 -1.58 12.33 -1.02
N ALA A 291 -1.37 12.42 0.29
CA ALA A 291 -1.98 11.53 1.27
C ALA A 291 -3.40 11.96 1.63
N THR A 292 -3.55 13.16 2.18
CA THR A 292 -4.81 13.67 2.76
C THR A 292 -5.33 14.92 2.03
N GLY A 293 -4.54 15.48 1.11
CA GLY A 293 -4.88 16.72 0.42
C GLY A 293 -4.66 17.95 1.30
N GLU A 294 -3.62 17.92 2.12
CA GLU A 294 -3.17 19.03 2.96
C GLU A 294 -1.96 19.74 2.32
N ARG A 295 -1.78 21.04 2.58
CA ARG A 295 -0.59 21.78 2.09
C ARG A 295 0.67 21.37 2.85
N MET A 296 0.50 21.03 4.12
CA MET A 296 1.53 20.55 5.04
C MET A 296 0.84 19.71 6.10
N ASN A 297 1.54 18.70 6.64
CA ASN A 297 1.06 17.97 7.81
C ASN A 297 0.92 18.94 9.01
N PRO A 298 -0.16 18.84 9.81
CA PRO A 298 -0.31 19.61 11.04
C PRO A 298 0.86 19.46 12.01
N TYR A 299 1.47 18.27 12.05
CA TYR A 299 2.66 18.01 12.86
C TYR A 299 3.70 17.26 12.03
N THR A 300 4.92 17.80 12.02
CA THR A 300 6.11 17.15 11.47
C THR A 300 7.16 17.16 12.57
N SER A 301 7.52 15.98 13.07
CA SER A 301 8.50 15.83 14.15
C SER A 301 9.76 15.23 13.58
N MET A 302 10.91 15.83 13.90
CA MET A 302 12.22 15.34 13.53
C MET A 302 13.11 15.29 14.77
N TRP A 303 13.91 14.25 14.91
CA TRP A 303 14.84 14.11 16.04
C TRP A 303 16.16 13.51 15.56
N THR A 304 17.22 13.87 16.28
CA THR A 304 18.60 13.71 15.83
C THR A 304 19.44 13.31 17.03
N GLY A 305 19.42 12.02 17.37
CA GLY A 305 20.07 11.50 18.57
C GLY A 305 19.28 11.73 19.86
N VAL A 306 19.99 11.83 20.99
CA VAL A 306 19.44 12.07 22.33
C VAL A 306 19.90 13.42 22.88
N THR A 307 19.03 14.11 23.62
CA THR A 307 19.34 15.40 24.28
C THR A 307 19.12 15.27 25.79
N PRO A 308 20.12 15.57 26.64
CA PRO A 308 19.96 15.48 28.09
C PRO A 308 18.78 16.32 28.61
N GLY A 309 17.84 15.67 29.29
CA GLY A 309 16.67 16.33 29.89
C GLY A 309 15.59 16.80 28.90
N ASP A 310 15.71 16.48 27.61
CA ASP A 310 14.70 16.81 26.59
C ASP A 310 14.37 15.57 25.73
N GLY A 311 13.21 14.96 26.02
CA GLY A 311 12.73 13.76 25.34
C GLY A 311 13.47 12.47 25.78
N PRO A 312 13.48 11.43 24.91
CA PRO A 312 14.13 10.16 25.17
C PRO A 312 15.60 10.33 25.50
N GLN A 313 16.02 9.71 26.59
CA GLN A 313 17.41 9.64 27.04
C GLN A 313 18.15 8.43 26.43
N GLU A 314 17.41 7.52 25.79
CA GLU A 314 17.96 6.38 25.06
C GLU A 314 17.20 6.17 23.75
N PHE A 315 17.92 6.16 22.63
CA PHE A 315 17.35 6.04 21.31
C PHE A 315 17.90 4.81 20.58
N HIS A 316 17.02 3.88 20.20
CA HIS A 316 17.34 2.72 19.39
C HIS A 316 16.74 2.87 17.99
N LEU A 317 17.56 2.65 16.97
CA LEU A 317 17.16 2.57 15.58
C LEU A 317 17.37 1.15 15.07
N ILE A 318 16.31 0.51 14.57
CA ILE A 318 16.37 -0.82 13.98
C ILE A 318 16.19 -0.69 12.46
N LEU A 319 17.25 -0.99 11.71
CA LEU A 319 17.29 -1.07 10.26
C LEU A 319 16.86 -2.46 9.80
N MET A 320 15.72 -2.55 9.13
CA MET A 320 15.10 -3.82 8.75
C MET A 320 15.11 -4.03 7.23
N ASP A 321 15.67 -5.16 6.79
CA ASP A 321 15.62 -5.60 5.39
C ASP A 321 14.26 -6.25 5.06
N ASN A 322 13.94 -7.38 5.69
CA ASN A 322 12.71 -8.14 5.48
C ASN A 322 12.34 -8.31 3.99
N GLY A 323 13.34 -8.64 3.15
CA GLY A 323 13.18 -8.90 1.72
C GLY A 323 13.45 -7.71 0.79
N ARG A 324 13.73 -6.50 1.32
CA ARG A 324 13.97 -5.29 0.52
C ARG A 324 15.18 -5.40 -0.39
N THR A 325 16.28 -5.98 0.06
CA THR A 325 17.45 -6.30 -0.75
C THR A 325 17.10 -7.19 -1.93
N LYS A 326 16.23 -8.20 -1.75
CA LYS A 326 15.73 -9.03 -2.87
C LYS A 326 14.92 -8.20 -3.86
N VAL A 327 14.05 -7.30 -3.38
CA VAL A 327 13.29 -6.38 -4.24
C VAL A 327 14.24 -5.46 -5.03
N LEU A 328 15.32 -4.98 -4.41
CA LEU A 328 16.30 -4.09 -5.03
C LEU A 328 17.01 -4.74 -6.22
N THR A 329 17.17 -6.07 -6.22
CA THR A 329 17.77 -6.82 -7.33
C THR A 329 16.90 -6.91 -8.58
N ASP A 330 15.59 -6.67 -8.47
CA ASP A 330 14.70 -6.72 -9.63
C ASP A 330 14.80 -5.40 -10.43
N PRO A 331 15.29 -5.41 -11.68
CA PRO A 331 15.57 -4.19 -12.44
C PRO A 331 14.34 -3.32 -12.68
N ILE A 332 13.14 -3.94 -12.78
CA ILE A 332 11.86 -3.24 -12.96
C ILE A 332 11.18 -3.04 -11.62
N GLY A 333 11.10 -4.09 -10.81
CA GLY A 333 10.36 -4.16 -9.57
C GLY A 333 10.91 -3.31 -8.42
N ARG A 334 12.23 -3.03 -8.40
CA ARG A 334 12.90 -2.21 -7.39
C ARG A 334 12.30 -0.81 -7.20
N GLN A 335 11.64 -0.29 -8.23
CA GLN A 335 10.87 0.96 -8.16
C GLN A 335 9.89 0.99 -6.99
N ALA A 336 9.33 -0.15 -6.59
CA ALA A 336 8.40 -0.24 -5.48
C ALA A 336 8.99 0.29 -4.15
N LEU A 337 10.32 0.20 -3.97
CA LEU A 337 11.04 0.70 -2.80
C LEU A 337 11.12 2.23 -2.73
N ALA A 338 10.82 2.94 -3.82
CA ALA A 338 10.72 4.40 -3.81
C ALA A 338 9.49 4.92 -3.05
N CYS A 339 8.55 4.04 -2.68
CA CYS A 339 7.25 4.44 -2.16
C CYS A 339 7.33 5.16 -0.81
N ILE A 340 6.81 6.39 -0.76
CA ILE A 340 6.66 7.19 0.46
C ILE A 340 5.36 6.92 1.23
N ARG A 341 4.65 5.84 0.91
CA ARG A 341 3.43 5.38 1.61
C ARG A 341 2.28 6.40 1.67
N CYS A 342 2.16 7.26 0.66
CA CYS A 342 1.10 8.29 0.62
C CYS A 342 -0.31 7.76 0.31
N GLY A 343 -0.48 6.53 -0.20
CA GLY A 343 -1.80 5.98 -0.51
C GLY A 343 -2.52 6.58 -1.73
N SER A 344 -1.94 7.55 -2.45
CA SER A 344 -2.56 8.15 -3.66
C SER A 344 -2.97 7.09 -4.70
N CYS A 345 -2.11 6.08 -4.92
CA CYS A 345 -2.40 4.99 -5.85
C CYS A 345 -3.62 4.15 -5.43
N MET A 346 -3.86 4.00 -4.12
CA MET A 346 -5.03 3.30 -3.59
C MET A 346 -6.29 4.12 -3.81
N ASN A 347 -6.23 5.41 -3.46
CA ASN A 347 -7.36 6.32 -3.57
C ASN A 347 -7.86 6.48 -5.01
N ILE A 348 -6.98 6.43 -6.02
CA ILE A 348 -7.37 6.51 -7.45
C ILE A 348 -7.80 5.17 -8.04
N CYS A 349 -7.44 4.03 -7.43
CA CYS A 349 -7.63 2.72 -8.02
C CYS A 349 -9.11 2.29 -7.98
N PRO A 350 -9.75 2.01 -9.12
CA PRO A 350 -11.14 1.55 -9.14
C PRO A 350 -11.31 0.19 -8.48
N VAL A 351 -10.32 -0.70 -8.54
CA VAL A 351 -10.36 -2.01 -7.88
C VAL A 351 -10.42 -1.82 -6.36
N TYR A 352 -9.46 -1.11 -5.78
CA TYR A 352 -9.40 -0.84 -4.35
C TYR A 352 -10.65 -0.15 -3.80
N GLN A 353 -11.19 0.85 -4.53
CA GLN A 353 -12.41 1.57 -4.14
C GLN A 353 -13.64 0.64 -3.99
N HIS A 354 -13.64 -0.51 -4.66
CA HIS A 354 -14.73 -1.48 -4.60
C HIS A 354 -14.43 -2.68 -3.70
N THR A 355 -13.18 -3.12 -3.61
CA THR A 355 -12.82 -4.34 -2.88
C THR A 355 -12.27 -4.09 -1.48
N SER A 356 -11.97 -2.84 -1.10
CA SER A 356 -11.22 -2.50 0.13
C SER A 356 -9.81 -3.10 0.17
N GLY A 357 -9.03 -2.75 1.19
CA GLY A 357 -7.71 -3.31 1.43
C GLY A 357 -7.72 -4.75 1.92
N HIS A 358 -8.77 -5.16 2.64
CA HIS A 358 -8.88 -6.52 3.17
C HIS A 358 -8.90 -7.61 2.09
N ALA A 359 -9.38 -7.30 0.88
CA ALA A 359 -9.34 -8.24 -0.25
C ALA A 359 -7.92 -8.58 -0.72
N TYR A 360 -6.91 -7.76 -0.37
CA TYR A 360 -5.53 -7.95 -0.80
C TYR A 360 -4.76 -8.93 0.08
N GLY A 361 -5.28 -9.36 1.23
CA GLY A 361 -4.60 -10.36 2.07
C GLY A 361 -3.19 -9.94 2.55
N SER A 362 -2.96 -8.64 2.69
CA SER A 362 -1.68 -8.04 3.06
C SER A 362 -1.88 -6.68 3.72
N VAL A 363 -1.04 -6.32 4.70
CA VAL A 363 -0.99 -4.97 5.29
C VAL A 363 -0.57 -3.90 4.29
N TYR A 364 0.01 -4.29 3.16
CA TYR A 364 0.15 -3.42 1.99
C TYR A 364 -0.98 -3.71 0.99
N PRO A 365 -2.10 -2.98 1.03
CA PRO A 365 -3.18 -3.12 0.06
C PRO A 365 -3.01 -2.22 -1.17
N GLY A 366 -3.91 -2.40 -2.14
CA GLY A 366 -4.01 -1.55 -3.32
C GLY A 366 -2.87 -1.74 -4.31
N PRO A 367 -2.71 -0.82 -5.29
CA PRO A 367 -1.73 -1.01 -6.37
C PRO A 367 -0.27 -1.12 -5.90
N ILE A 368 0.12 -0.39 -4.84
CA ILE A 368 1.47 -0.52 -4.28
C ILE A 368 1.68 -1.88 -3.62
N GLY A 369 0.68 -2.38 -2.88
CA GLY A 369 0.67 -3.71 -2.30
C GLY A 369 0.79 -4.81 -3.34
N ALA A 370 0.03 -4.66 -4.43
CA ALA A 370 -0.02 -5.60 -5.54
C ALA A 370 1.32 -5.81 -6.24
N ILE A 371 2.22 -4.82 -6.18
CA ILE A 371 3.58 -4.95 -6.71
C ILE A 371 4.62 -5.26 -5.64
N LEU A 372 4.44 -4.78 -4.40
CA LEU A 372 5.46 -4.89 -3.37
C LEU A 372 5.38 -6.21 -2.61
N THR A 373 4.19 -6.65 -2.20
CA THR A 373 4.04 -7.84 -1.34
C THR A 373 4.60 -9.10 -1.99
N PRO A 374 4.30 -9.44 -3.27
CA PRO A 374 4.89 -10.62 -3.91
C PRO A 374 6.42 -10.55 -4.02
N GLN A 375 6.99 -9.34 -4.11
CA GLN A 375 8.44 -9.15 -4.14
C GLN A 375 9.08 -9.28 -2.75
N LEU A 376 8.50 -8.73 -1.68
CA LEU A 376 9.03 -8.90 -0.32
C LEU A 376 9.02 -10.38 0.10
N THR A 377 7.94 -11.06 -0.24
CA THR A 377 7.67 -12.45 0.16
C THR A 377 8.30 -13.49 -0.77
N GLN A 378 8.65 -13.10 -2.00
CA GLN A 378 8.96 -14.00 -3.12
C GLN A 378 7.79 -14.98 -3.44
N GLY A 379 6.56 -14.57 -3.11
CA GLY A 379 5.34 -15.35 -3.29
C GLY A 379 4.79 -15.29 -4.70
N LEU A 380 5.36 -16.07 -5.61
CA LEU A 380 4.91 -16.15 -7.01
C LEU A 380 4.32 -17.52 -7.40
N ALA A 381 4.50 -18.52 -6.54
CA ALA A 381 3.96 -19.86 -6.75
C ALA A 381 2.43 -19.90 -6.56
N GLU A 382 1.76 -20.89 -7.17
CA GLU A 382 0.30 -20.97 -7.15
C GLU A 382 -0.31 -21.18 -5.77
N ASP A 383 0.43 -21.84 -4.89
CA ASP A 383 0.06 -22.14 -3.52
C ASP A 383 0.22 -20.93 -2.58
N ASP A 384 0.97 -19.89 -2.99
CA ASP A 384 1.06 -18.65 -2.24
C ASP A 384 -0.07 -17.69 -2.65
N PRO A 385 -1.01 -17.32 -1.75
CA PRO A 385 -2.17 -16.49 -2.11
C PRO A 385 -1.79 -15.13 -2.73
N VAL A 386 -0.59 -14.61 -2.42
CA VAL A 386 -0.14 -13.30 -2.91
C VAL A 386 0.23 -13.29 -4.40
N HIS A 387 0.40 -14.46 -5.03
CA HIS A 387 0.70 -14.56 -6.47
C HIS A 387 -0.43 -13.96 -7.34
N THR A 388 -1.64 -13.87 -6.79
CA THR A 388 -2.79 -13.27 -7.47
C THR A 388 -2.83 -11.74 -7.41
N LEU A 389 -2.03 -11.10 -6.54
CA LEU A 389 -2.10 -9.66 -6.33
C LEU A 389 -1.70 -8.83 -7.56
N PRO A 390 -0.70 -9.19 -8.39
CA PRO A 390 -0.44 -8.47 -9.63
C PRO A 390 -1.64 -8.43 -10.58
N PHE A 391 -2.58 -9.36 -10.45
CA PHE A 391 -3.82 -9.43 -11.23
C PHE A 391 -4.95 -8.57 -10.65
N ALA A 392 -4.80 -8.01 -9.44
CA ALA A 392 -5.73 -7.10 -8.78
C ALA A 392 -5.72 -5.67 -9.39
N SER A 393 -5.72 -5.58 -10.71
CA SER A 393 -5.63 -4.32 -11.46
C SER A 393 -6.26 -4.44 -12.85
N SER A 394 -6.98 -3.39 -13.25
CA SER A 394 -7.47 -3.20 -14.62
C SER A 394 -6.41 -2.68 -15.59
N LEU A 395 -5.18 -2.42 -15.11
CA LEU A 395 -4.08 -1.80 -15.88
C LEU A 395 -4.45 -0.44 -16.52
N CYS A 396 -5.31 0.35 -15.87
CA CYS A 396 -5.76 1.64 -16.41
C CYS A 396 -4.75 2.79 -16.34
N GLY A 397 -3.54 2.59 -15.80
CA GLY A 397 -2.50 3.64 -15.75
C GLY A 397 -2.63 4.67 -14.62
N ALA A 398 -3.84 4.91 -14.11
CA ALA A 398 -4.11 6.02 -13.17
C ALA A 398 -3.24 6.03 -11.90
N CYS A 399 -2.81 4.86 -11.41
CA CYS A 399 -1.93 4.77 -10.24
C CYS A 399 -0.51 5.31 -10.49
N GLY A 400 0.02 5.17 -11.72
CA GLY A 400 1.29 5.78 -12.13
C GLY A 400 1.16 7.29 -12.30
N GLU A 401 0.07 7.75 -12.91
CA GLU A 401 -0.19 9.19 -13.13
C GLU A 401 -0.22 9.99 -11.82
N VAL A 402 -0.83 9.44 -10.76
CA VAL A 402 -0.95 10.14 -9.47
C VAL A 402 0.24 9.94 -8.53
N CYS A 403 1.21 9.07 -8.86
CA CYS A 403 2.31 8.73 -7.96
C CYS A 403 3.25 9.94 -7.78
N PRO A 404 3.39 10.50 -6.56
CA PRO A 404 4.23 11.69 -6.34
C PRO A 404 5.73 11.43 -6.51
N VAL A 405 6.13 10.17 -6.50
CA VAL A 405 7.52 9.72 -6.69
C VAL A 405 7.71 8.92 -7.98
N LYS A 406 6.76 9.07 -8.92
CA LYS A 406 6.80 8.55 -10.30
C LYS A 406 7.05 7.05 -10.49
N ILE A 407 6.75 6.21 -9.49
CA ILE A 407 6.74 4.75 -9.63
C ILE A 407 5.78 4.33 -10.77
N ASP A 408 6.31 3.64 -11.77
CA ASP A 408 5.52 3.07 -12.87
C ASP A 408 4.87 1.73 -12.45
N ILE A 409 3.86 1.85 -11.58
CA ILE A 409 3.10 0.72 -11.06
C ILE A 409 2.51 -0.17 -12.18
N PRO A 410 1.91 0.37 -13.27
CA PRO A 410 1.41 -0.45 -14.37
C PRO A 410 2.46 -1.36 -15.00
N THR A 411 3.66 -0.85 -15.29
CA THR A 411 4.74 -1.66 -15.86
C THR A 411 5.20 -2.75 -14.89
N ILE A 412 5.34 -2.42 -13.60
CA ILE A 412 5.70 -3.40 -12.58
C ILE A 412 4.61 -4.48 -12.43
N LEU A 413 3.32 -4.13 -12.52
CA LEU A 413 2.24 -5.13 -12.50
C LEU A 413 2.35 -6.11 -13.67
N ILE A 414 2.64 -5.62 -14.89
CA ILE A 414 2.82 -6.48 -16.07
C ILE A 414 4.04 -7.39 -15.87
N HIS A 415 5.15 -6.83 -15.39
CA HIS A 415 6.37 -7.58 -15.06
C HIS A 415 6.10 -8.68 -14.04
N MET A 416 5.42 -8.37 -12.93
CA MET A 416 5.11 -9.34 -11.89
C MET A 416 4.11 -10.41 -12.36
N ARG A 417 3.17 -10.07 -13.26
CA ARG A 417 2.30 -11.07 -13.92
C ARG A 417 3.12 -12.01 -14.80
N ALA A 418 4.06 -11.48 -15.59
CA ALA A 418 4.94 -12.29 -16.42
C ALA A 418 5.77 -13.26 -15.56
N ARG A 419 6.41 -12.75 -14.50
CA ARG A 419 7.17 -13.59 -13.55
C ARG A 419 6.30 -14.66 -12.89
N THR A 420 5.06 -14.32 -12.51
CA THR A 420 4.11 -15.28 -11.93
C THR A 420 3.75 -16.39 -12.93
N VAL A 421 3.57 -16.05 -14.21
CA VAL A 421 3.34 -17.04 -15.28
C VAL A 421 4.60 -17.87 -15.56
N ASP A 422 5.79 -17.25 -15.56
CA ASP A 422 7.04 -17.96 -15.81
C ASP A 422 7.36 -19.01 -14.74
N VAL A 423 7.06 -18.73 -13.46
CA VAL A 423 7.17 -19.71 -12.37
C VAL A 423 6.20 -20.88 -12.56
N LYS A 424 5.07 -20.66 -13.24
CA LYS A 424 4.05 -21.67 -13.54
C LYS A 424 4.31 -22.43 -14.84
N ARG A 425 5.32 -22.06 -15.64
CA ARG A 425 5.60 -22.75 -16.89
C ARG A 425 5.95 -24.21 -16.60
N ASN A 426 4.98 -25.08 -16.86
CA ASN A 426 5.14 -26.52 -16.77
C ASN A 426 5.80 -27.05 -18.04
N LEU A 427 6.40 -28.24 -17.98
CA LEU A 427 6.88 -28.94 -19.19
C LEU A 427 5.74 -29.25 -20.18
N VAL A 428 4.49 -29.31 -19.70
CA VAL A 428 3.30 -29.52 -20.52
C VAL A 428 2.57 -28.18 -20.70
N PRO A 429 2.34 -27.72 -21.94
CA PRO A 429 1.61 -26.48 -22.21
C PRO A 429 0.20 -26.50 -21.61
N ASP A 430 -0.20 -25.38 -21.02
CA ASP A 430 -1.58 -25.22 -20.55
C ASP A 430 -2.54 -24.86 -21.71
N VAL A 431 -3.84 -24.75 -21.40
CA VAL A 431 -4.86 -24.40 -22.41
C VAL A 431 -4.63 -23.01 -23.03
N TRP A 432 -4.03 -22.08 -22.28
CA TRP A 432 -3.72 -20.74 -22.76
C TRP A 432 -2.46 -20.74 -23.63
N ASP A 433 -1.44 -21.54 -23.31
CA ASP A 433 -0.26 -21.74 -24.15
C ASP A 433 -0.67 -22.29 -25.53
N LEU A 434 -1.57 -23.28 -25.54
CA LEU A 434 -2.12 -23.84 -26.78
C LEU A 434 -2.96 -22.80 -27.54
N ALA A 435 -3.87 -22.10 -26.86
CA ALA A 435 -4.73 -21.09 -27.48
C ALA A 435 -3.93 -19.91 -28.06
N LEU A 436 -2.93 -19.42 -27.33
CA LEU A 436 -2.03 -18.36 -27.77
C LEU A 436 -1.11 -18.84 -28.89
N GLY A 437 -0.61 -20.08 -28.82
CA GLY A 437 0.18 -20.69 -29.89
C GLY A 437 -0.59 -20.79 -31.21
N VAL A 438 -1.88 -21.15 -31.16
CA VAL A 438 -2.77 -21.15 -32.35
C VAL A 438 -3.06 -19.72 -32.83
N ALA A 439 -3.17 -18.76 -31.91
CA ALA A 439 -3.40 -17.36 -32.26
C ALA A 439 -2.15 -16.66 -32.85
N THR A 440 -0.94 -17.09 -32.49
CA THR A 440 0.31 -16.44 -32.90
C THR A 440 0.43 -16.26 -34.42
N PRO A 441 0.29 -17.28 -35.29
CA PRO A 441 0.39 -17.08 -36.73
C PRO A 441 -0.61 -16.06 -37.29
N VAL A 442 -1.83 -16.02 -36.72
CA VAL A 442 -2.89 -15.09 -37.13
C VAL A 442 -2.56 -13.66 -36.69
N MET A 443 -2.05 -13.49 -35.46
CA MET A 443 -1.69 -12.18 -34.89
C MET A 443 -0.40 -11.61 -35.46
N SER A 444 0.56 -12.47 -35.82
CA SER A 444 1.87 -12.08 -36.37
C SER A 444 1.83 -11.76 -37.87
N ASN A 445 0.72 -12.04 -38.56
CA ASN A 445 0.56 -11.78 -39.99
C ASN A 445 -0.55 -10.74 -40.24
N SER A 446 -0.18 -9.61 -40.86
CA SER A 446 -1.10 -8.47 -41.09
C SER A 446 -2.31 -8.84 -41.96
N THR A 447 -2.14 -9.72 -42.93
CA THR A 447 -3.19 -10.21 -43.84
C THR A 447 -4.15 -11.13 -43.10
N LEU A 448 -3.64 -12.12 -42.35
CA LEU A 448 -4.47 -13.03 -41.55
C LEU A 448 -5.25 -12.26 -40.48
N TRP A 449 -4.61 -11.32 -39.79
CA TRP A 449 -5.28 -10.46 -38.81
C TRP A 449 -6.40 -9.61 -39.44
N LYS A 450 -6.20 -9.10 -40.65
CA LYS A 450 -7.23 -8.34 -41.40
C LYS A 450 -8.42 -9.23 -41.78
N MET A 451 -8.17 -10.45 -42.21
CA MET A 451 -9.24 -11.43 -42.52
C MET A 451 -10.03 -11.79 -41.26
N ALA A 452 -9.33 -12.14 -40.17
CA ALA A 452 -9.94 -12.44 -38.87
C ALA A 452 -10.80 -11.26 -38.37
N GLY A 453 -10.29 -10.03 -38.47
CA GLY A 453 -11.02 -8.82 -38.11
C GLY A 453 -12.31 -8.61 -38.90
N THR A 454 -12.39 -9.06 -40.15
CA THR A 454 -13.63 -9.00 -40.95
C THR A 454 -14.65 -10.04 -40.48
N GLY A 455 -14.18 -11.23 -40.08
CA GLY A 455 -15.00 -12.29 -39.49
C GLY A 455 -15.70 -11.89 -38.19
N THR A 456 -15.12 -10.95 -37.42
CA THR A 456 -15.76 -10.44 -36.19
C THR A 456 -17.14 -9.80 -36.44
N LYS A 457 -17.46 -9.37 -37.67
CA LYS A 457 -18.81 -8.86 -37.99
C LYS A 457 -19.91 -9.91 -37.82
N ALA A 458 -19.58 -11.20 -37.92
CA ALA A 458 -20.50 -12.30 -37.68
C ALA A 458 -21.00 -12.35 -36.22
N THR A 459 -20.24 -11.78 -35.27
CA THR A 459 -20.66 -11.67 -33.86
C THR A 459 -21.98 -10.91 -33.68
N ARG A 460 -22.33 -10.04 -34.64
CA ARG A 460 -23.61 -9.31 -34.66
C ARG A 460 -24.83 -10.22 -34.73
N LEU A 461 -24.70 -11.39 -35.36
CA LEU A 461 -25.79 -12.35 -35.47
C LEU A 461 -26.15 -12.97 -34.10
N PHE A 462 -25.22 -12.91 -33.14
CA PHE A 462 -25.37 -13.46 -31.80
C PHE A 462 -25.62 -12.39 -30.74
N ALA A 463 -25.67 -11.12 -31.15
CA ALA A 463 -25.82 -9.99 -30.24
C ALA A 463 -27.28 -9.72 -29.87
N LYS A 464 -27.54 -9.46 -28.58
CA LYS A 464 -28.84 -8.98 -28.09
C LYS A 464 -28.62 -7.65 -27.36
N LYS A 465 -29.41 -6.63 -27.69
CA LYS A 465 -29.33 -5.28 -27.07
C LYS A 465 -27.91 -4.65 -27.12
N GLY A 466 -27.15 -4.90 -28.19
CA GLY A 466 -25.82 -4.29 -28.37
C GLY A 466 -24.67 -4.97 -27.63
N ALA A 467 -24.90 -6.15 -27.03
CA ALA A 467 -23.88 -6.97 -26.40
C ALA A 467 -24.13 -8.47 -26.66
N ILE A 468 -23.08 -9.29 -26.49
CA ILE A 468 -23.21 -10.74 -26.38
C ILE A 468 -23.03 -11.08 -24.90
N GLY A 469 -24.12 -11.56 -24.29
CA GLY A 469 -24.15 -11.96 -22.88
C GLY A 469 -23.56 -13.36 -22.67
N ALA A 470 -24.17 -14.14 -21.78
CA ALA A 470 -23.68 -15.47 -21.42
C ALA A 470 -23.56 -16.42 -22.63
N LEU A 471 -22.34 -16.90 -22.87
CA LEU A 471 -22.00 -17.95 -23.84
C LEU A 471 -21.70 -19.27 -23.10
N PRO A 472 -21.82 -20.43 -23.78
CA PRO A 472 -21.42 -21.72 -23.21
C PRO A 472 -19.91 -21.83 -23.01
N PHE A 473 -19.47 -22.85 -22.28
CA PHE A 473 -18.05 -23.17 -22.10
C PHE A 473 -17.38 -23.43 -23.46
N PRO A 474 -16.13 -22.94 -23.70
CA PRO A 474 -15.26 -22.20 -22.78
C PRO A 474 -15.47 -20.68 -22.74
N ALA A 475 -16.26 -20.10 -23.66
CA ALA A 475 -16.50 -18.65 -23.71
C ALA A 475 -17.18 -18.11 -22.44
N SER A 476 -17.92 -18.96 -21.72
CA SER A 476 -18.47 -18.68 -20.38
C SER A 476 -17.42 -18.20 -19.38
N LEU A 477 -16.14 -18.58 -19.52
CA LEU A 477 -15.06 -18.12 -18.64
C LEU A 477 -14.92 -16.59 -18.68
N TRP A 478 -15.18 -15.96 -19.83
CA TRP A 478 -15.23 -14.51 -19.99
C TRP A 478 -16.63 -13.95 -19.70
N THR A 479 -17.66 -14.54 -20.34
CA THR A 479 -19.02 -13.95 -20.33
C THR A 479 -19.76 -14.08 -19.01
N ARG A 480 -19.24 -14.83 -18.04
CA ARG A 480 -19.75 -14.84 -16.66
C ARG A 480 -19.47 -13.54 -15.91
N ALA A 481 -18.43 -12.80 -16.29
CA ALA A 481 -18.02 -11.57 -15.62
C ALA A 481 -18.04 -10.33 -16.54
N ARG A 482 -18.03 -10.52 -17.87
CA ARG A 482 -17.94 -9.43 -18.86
C ARG A 482 -18.82 -9.70 -20.07
N ASP A 483 -19.63 -8.74 -20.46
CA ASP A 483 -20.29 -8.79 -21.75
C ASP A 483 -19.28 -8.61 -22.90
N LEU A 484 -19.47 -9.35 -24.00
CA LEU A 484 -18.68 -9.17 -25.21
C LEU A 484 -19.30 -8.02 -26.05
N PRO A 485 -18.53 -6.96 -26.36
CA PRO A 485 -19.04 -5.87 -27.17
C PRO A 485 -19.31 -6.34 -28.60
N VAL A 486 -20.37 -5.81 -29.21
CA VAL A 486 -20.69 -6.10 -30.60
C VAL A 486 -19.68 -5.42 -31.52
N ALA A 487 -19.22 -6.14 -32.55
CA ALA A 487 -18.29 -5.58 -33.52
C ALA A 487 -18.84 -4.28 -34.15
N PRO A 488 -18.05 -3.18 -34.19
CA PRO A 488 -18.48 -1.91 -34.76
C PRO A 488 -18.73 -2.01 -36.28
N LYS A 489 -19.48 -1.05 -36.86
CA LYS A 489 -19.89 -1.10 -38.29
C LYS A 489 -18.67 -1.02 -39.21
N GLU A 490 -17.72 -0.21 -38.80
CA GLU A 490 -16.41 -0.06 -39.42
C GLU A 490 -15.33 -0.54 -38.46
N THR A 491 -14.31 -1.20 -39.01
CA THR A 491 -13.07 -1.49 -38.27
C THR A 491 -12.25 -0.21 -38.12
N PHE A 492 -11.33 -0.15 -37.16
CA PHE A 492 -10.42 1.00 -37.01
C PHE A 492 -9.71 1.37 -38.32
N ARG A 493 -9.23 0.38 -39.08
CA ARG A 493 -8.57 0.60 -40.39
C ARG A 493 -9.52 1.21 -41.43
N GLN A 494 -10.80 0.79 -41.45
CA GLN A 494 -11.81 1.36 -42.34
C GLN A 494 -12.14 2.79 -41.97
N TRP A 495 -12.35 3.05 -40.66
CA TRP A 495 -12.55 4.40 -40.13
C TRP A 495 -11.37 5.31 -40.47
N TRP A 496 -10.14 4.86 -40.19
CA TRP A 496 -8.91 5.62 -40.43
C TRP A 496 -8.73 5.99 -41.90
N LYS A 497 -8.87 5.02 -42.82
CA LYS A 497 -8.78 5.28 -44.27
C LYS A 497 -9.86 6.25 -44.76
N ARG A 498 -11.06 6.20 -44.16
CA ARG A 498 -12.17 7.10 -44.49
C ARG A 498 -11.92 8.53 -44.02
N THR A 499 -11.34 8.71 -42.83
CA THR A 499 -11.12 10.03 -42.20
C THR A 499 -9.76 10.67 -42.53
N HIS A 500 -8.76 9.87 -42.92
CA HIS A 500 -7.40 10.31 -43.23
C HIS A 500 -7.00 9.81 -44.62
N LYS A 501 -7.58 10.40 -45.66
CA LYS A 501 -7.42 9.96 -47.07
C LYS A 501 -5.97 10.04 -47.56
N ASP A 502 -5.18 10.94 -46.99
CA ASP A 502 -3.77 11.16 -47.33
C ASP A 502 -2.80 10.35 -46.42
N SER A 503 -3.33 9.62 -45.44
CA SER A 503 -2.52 8.73 -44.61
C SER A 503 -2.25 7.43 -45.36
N ASP A 504 -0.98 7.08 -45.54
CA ASP A 504 -0.59 5.76 -46.04
C ASP A 504 -0.71 4.71 -44.93
N ALA A 505 -1.96 4.42 -44.54
CA ALA A 505 -2.29 3.49 -43.46
C ALA A 505 -1.91 2.03 -43.76
N ASN A 506 -1.37 1.75 -44.96
CA ASN A 506 -0.83 0.47 -45.36
C ASN A 506 0.69 0.51 -45.59
N ALA A 507 1.35 1.66 -45.37
CA ALA A 507 2.79 1.73 -45.41
C ALA A 507 3.36 0.67 -44.45
N PRO A 508 4.25 -0.23 -44.93
CA PRO A 508 4.94 -1.15 -44.05
C PRO A 508 5.63 -0.34 -42.95
N ARG A 509 5.51 -0.78 -41.69
CA ARG A 509 6.39 -0.27 -40.64
C ARG A 509 7.83 -0.58 -41.04
N THR A 510 8.60 0.46 -41.33
CA THR A 510 10.03 0.37 -41.63
C THR A 510 10.88 0.41 -40.36
N ASP A 511 10.27 0.73 -39.22
CA ASP A 511 10.90 0.67 -37.92
C ASP A 511 10.95 -0.77 -37.39
N ARG A 512 12.08 -1.15 -36.77
CA ARG A 512 12.19 -2.44 -36.09
C ARG A 512 11.02 -2.57 -35.10
N PRO A 513 10.33 -3.72 -35.05
CA PRO A 513 9.36 -3.96 -33.99
C PRO A 513 10.04 -3.72 -32.64
N ALA A 514 9.38 -3.01 -31.74
CA ALA A 514 9.88 -2.81 -30.38
C ALA A 514 10.07 -4.19 -29.74
N THR A 515 11.31 -4.67 -29.70
CA THR A 515 11.68 -5.92 -29.05
C THR A 515 11.81 -5.64 -27.56
N GLY A 516 10.79 -6.06 -26.80
CA GLY A 516 10.72 -5.90 -25.34
C GLY A 516 9.65 -4.90 -24.90
N LEU A 517 9.05 -5.14 -23.72
CA LEU A 517 8.56 -4.05 -22.88
C LEU A 517 9.70 -3.01 -22.82
N PRO A 518 9.46 -1.70 -22.90
CA PRO A 518 10.51 -0.72 -22.68
C PRO A 518 11.05 -0.91 -21.25
N LEU A 519 12.04 -1.78 -21.14
CA LEU A 519 12.94 -1.86 -20.02
C LEU A 519 13.55 -0.47 -19.93
N ALA A 520 13.57 0.07 -18.71
CA ALA A 520 14.09 1.40 -18.40
C ALA A 520 15.22 1.79 -19.36
N SER A 521 15.08 2.94 -20.04
CA SER A 521 16.10 3.42 -20.95
C SER A 521 17.44 3.53 -20.21
N GLU A 522 18.55 3.61 -20.96
CA GLU A 522 19.90 3.85 -20.42
C GLU A 522 20.01 5.14 -19.57
N HIS A 523 18.93 5.94 -19.49
CA HIS A 523 18.82 7.18 -18.74
C HIS A 523 17.82 7.13 -17.56
N GLY A 524 17.37 5.95 -17.13
CA GLY A 524 16.56 5.79 -15.92
C GLY A 524 15.07 5.54 -16.17
N MET A 525 14.33 5.41 -15.08
CA MET A 525 12.99 4.83 -15.04
C MET A 525 11.99 5.81 -15.68
N THR A 526 11.56 5.49 -16.89
CA THR A 526 10.56 6.22 -17.71
C THR A 526 11.00 7.58 -18.26
N THR A 527 11.69 7.57 -19.41
CA THR A 527 11.66 8.71 -20.32
C THR A 527 10.57 8.48 -21.37
N ASN A 528 9.51 9.30 -21.31
CA ASN A 528 8.52 9.47 -22.37
C ASN A 528 9.17 9.40 -23.76
N THR A 529 8.72 8.47 -24.60
CA THR A 529 9.00 8.50 -26.03
C THR A 529 8.03 9.48 -26.71
N THR A 530 8.26 10.77 -26.55
CA THR A 530 7.85 11.75 -27.56
C THR A 530 9.08 12.10 -28.39
N PRO A 531 9.09 11.82 -29.70
CA PRO A 531 10.13 12.35 -30.58
C PRO A 531 10.05 13.87 -30.54
N LYS A 532 11.14 14.52 -30.15
CA LYS A 532 11.35 15.94 -30.45
C LYS A 532 11.39 16.08 -31.98
N GLU A 533 10.46 16.85 -32.52
CA GLU A 533 10.66 17.47 -33.84
C GLU A 533 11.64 18.65 -33.68
N ALA A 534 12.38 18.89 -34.76
CA ALA A 534 13.48 19.83 -34.90
C ALA A 534 13.10 21.30 -34.70
#